data_AF-A0A7Z7QMT6-F1
#
_entry.id   AF-A0A7Z7QMT6-F1
#
_cell.length_a   1.000
_cell.length_b   1.000
_cell.length_c   1.000
_cell.angle_alpha   90.00
_cell.angle_beta   90.00
_cell.angle_gamma   90.00
#
_symmetry.space_group_name_H-M   'P 1'
#
loop_
_entity.id
_entity.type
_entity.pdbx_description
1 polymer ?
#
loop_
_entity_poly.entity_id
_entity_poly.type
_entity_poly.pdbx_seq_one_letter_code
_entity_poly.pdbx_strand_id
1 'polypeptide(L)'
;MIYAGILAGGIGSRMGNVPLPKQFLDLDGKPILIHTVEKFLLTSMFDEIFIATPQKWISHTKDILKKHHIDDERIKVIEGGSDRNETIMNIIKTIEAEKSITDEDVIVTHDAVRPFLTHRIIKENIEGVLKYGAVDTVIPATDTIITSNDGDSINTIPIRNEMYQGQTPQSFNINLLKNSYNDLSSEDKKNINRCV
;
A
#
# COMPACT_ATOMS: atom_id res chain seq x y z
N MET A 1 -15.90 -8.28 -4.34
CA MET A 1 -14.69 -9.01 -3.91
C MET A 1 -13.79 -8.06 -3.14
N ILE A 2 -13.01 -8.62 -2.21
CA ILE A 2 -12.11 -7.86 -1.33
C ILE A 2 -10.68 -8.27 -1.67
N TYR A 3 -9.95 -7.34 -2.27
CA TYR A 3 -8.57 -7.52 -2.69
C TYR A 3 -7.62 -6.90 -1.67
N ALA A 4 -6.44 -7.48 -1.50
CA ALA A 4 -5.32 -6.84 -0.81
C ALA A 4 -4.21 -6.49 -1.79
N GLY A 5 -3.57 -5.34 -1.59
CA GLY A 5 -2.38 -4.92 -2.32
C GLY A 5 -1.22 -4.60 -1.38
N ILE A 6 -0.28 -5.53 -1.22
CA ILE A 6 0.95 -5.32 -0.47
C ILE A 6 1.99 -4.68 -1.40
N LEU A 7 2.29 -3.40 -1.14
CA LEU A 7 3.15 -2.59 -1.99
C LEU A 7 4.61 -2.72 -1.53
N ALA A 8 5.41 -3.44 -2.30
CA ALA A 8 6.82 -3.75 -2.06
C ALA A 8 7.74 -3.06 -3.08
N GLY A 9 7.32 -1.95 -3.70
CA GLY A 9 8.06 -1.22 -4.73
C GLY A 9 9.27 -0.40 -4.22
N GLY A 10 9.31 -0.09 -2.94
CA GLY A 10 10.31 0.83 -2.37
C GLY A 10 11.74 0.31 -2.46
N ILE A 11 12.60 0.97 -3.25
CA ILE A 11 14.04 0.67 -3.31
C ILE A 11 14.83 1.19 -2.08
N GLY A 12 14.15 1.90 -1.17
CA GLY A 12 14.74 2.33 0.09
C GLY A 12 15.80 3.43 -0.02
N SER A 13 15.68 4.33 -1.00
CA SER A 13 16.62 5.43 -1.28
C SER A 13 17.11 6.22 -0.06
N ARG A 14 16.28 6.37 0.98
CA ARG A 14 16.61 7.08 2.24
C ARG A 14 17.46 6.28 3.23
N MET A 15 17.75 5.00 2.98
CA MET A 15 18.52 4.13 3.90
C MET A 15 20.00 3.98 3.52
N GLY A 16 20.46 4.67 2.47
CA GLY A 16 21.81 4.52 1.94
C GLY A 16 21.98 3.29 1.04
N ASN A 17 23.22 2.95 0.70
CA ASN A 17 23.60 1.82 -0.16
C ASN A 17 23.38 0.47 0.54
N VAL A 18 22.12 0.09 0.75
CA VAL A 18 21.77 -1.27 1.18
C VAL A 18 21.73 -2.16 -0.07
N PRO A 19 22.44 -3.31 -0.10
CA PRO A 19 22.47 -4.18 -1.27
C PRO A 19 21.10 -4.84 -1.56
N LEU A 20 20.20 -4.83 -0.57
CA LEU A 20 18.90 -5.49 -0.61
C LEU A 20 17.78 -4.49 -0.25
N PRO A 21 16.66 -4.46 -0.99
CA PRO A 21 15.50 -3.66 -0.63
C PRO A 21 15.00 -3.94 0.78
N LYS A 22 14.48 -2.91 1.44
CA LYS A 22 14.13 -2.94 2.87
C LYS A 22 13.16 -4.04 3.24
N GLN A 23 12.19 -4.32 2.36
CA GLN A 23 11.19 -5.35 2.58
C GLN A 23 11.77 -6.76 2.75
N PHE A 24 13.00 -6.99 2.29
CA PHE A 24 13.68 -8.29 2.43
C PHE A 24 14.70 -8.32 3.57
N LEU A 25 14.88 -7.22 4.30
CA LEU A 25 15.72 -7.21 5.50
C LEU A 25 15.11 -8.08 6.59
N ASP A 26 15.97 -8.74 7.35
CA ASP A 26 15.57 -9.57 8.47
C ASP A 26 15.05 -8.74 9.64
N LEU A 27 13.95 -9.19 10.21
CA LEU A 27 13.38 -8.73 11.47
C LEU A 27 13.01 -9.97 12.26
N ASP A 28 13.68 -10.23 13.38
CA ASP A 28 13.40 -11.39 14.24
C ASP A 28 13.42 -12.74 13.48
N GLY A 29 14.41 -12.94 12.60
CA GLY A 29 14.62 -14.20 11.88
C GLY A 29 13.70 -14.41 10.67
N LYS A 30 12.89 -13.42 10.28
CA LYS A 30 12.11 -13.43 9.04
C LYS A 30 12.20 -12.10 8.30
N PRO A 31 12.14 -12.09 6.96
CA PRO A 31 12.06 -10.85 6.19
C PRO A 31 10.84 -10.00 6.58
N ILE A 32 10.98 -8.67 6.60
CA ILE A 32 9.88 -7.75 6.94
C ILE A 32 8.63 -8.00 6.08
N LEU A 33 8.80 -8.31 4.80
CA LEU A 33 7.70 -8.66 3.89
C LEU A 33 6.91 -9.86 4.42
N ILE A 34 7.58 -10.89 4.93
CA ILE A 34 6.93 -12.11 5.43
C ILE A 34 6.03 -11.80 6.61
N HIS A 35 6.50 -10.99 7.57
CA HIS A 35 5.67 -10.56 8.69
C HIS A 35 4.38 -9.87 8.22
N THR A 36 4.49 -9.00 7.21
CA THR A 36 3.32 -8.32 6.64
C THR A 36 2.39 -9.31 5.93
N VAL A 37 2.90 -10.17 5.06
CA VAL A 37 2.11 -11.16 4.31
C VAL A 37 1.34 -12.10 5.25
N GLU A 38 1.99 -12.58 6.33
CA GLU A 38 1.34 -13.43 7.34
C GLU A 38 0.11 -12.75 7.97
N LYS A 39 0.14 -11.43 8.24
CA LYS A 39 -1.03 -10.71 8.78
C LYS A 39 -2.21 -10.66 7.80
N PHE A 40 -1.92 -10.48 6.51
CA PHE A 40 -2.96 -10.46 5.48
C PHE A 40 -3.54 -11.86 5.26
N LEU A 41 -2.71 -12.90 5.26
CA LEU A 41 -3.18 -14.29 5.11
C LEU A 41 -4.07 -14.77 6.25
N LEU A 42 -3.76 -14.36 7.49
CA LEU A 42 -4.60 -14.64 8.66
C LEU A 42 -5.99 -13.98 8.57
N THR A 43 -6.18 -13.04 7.64
CA THR A 43 -7.48 -12.42 7.39
C THR A 43 -8.20 -13.17 6.27
N SER A 44 -9.19 -13.99 6.64
CA SER A 44 -9.94 -14.82 5.69
C SER A 44 -10.91 -14.05 4.79
N MET A 45 -11.08 -12.74 5.00
CA MET A 45 -11.98 -11.90 4.21
C MET A 45 -11.39 -11.52 2.84
N PHE A 46 -10.08 -11.66 2.64
CA PHE A 46 -9.46 -11.38 1.35
C PHE A 46 -9.66 -12.54 0.39
N ASP A 47 -10.21 -12.22 -0.77
CA ASP A 47 -10.37 -13.16 -1.88
C ASP A 47 -9.03 -13.36 -2.60
N GLU A 48 -8.25 -12.28 -2.79
CA GLU A 48 -6.92 -12.33 -3.40
C GLU A 48 -5.98 -11.32 -2.74
N ILE A 49 -4.69 -11.66 -2.70
CA ILE A 49 -3.63 -10.88 -2.08
C ILE A 49 -2.52 -10.67 -3.11
N PHE A 50 -2.41 -9.45 -3.62
CA PHE A 50 -1.36 -9.05 -4.55
C PHE A 50 -0.14 -8.57 -3.79
N ILE A 51 1.04 -9.08 -4.16
CA ILE A 51 2.34 -8.58 -3.71
C ILE A 51 3.01 -7.95 -4.91
N ALA A 52 3.00 -6.61 -4.96
CA ALA A 52 3.55 -5.86 -6.08
C ALA A 52 4.99 -5.42 -5.78
N THR A 53 5.95 -5.90 -6.55
CA THR A 53 7.39 -5.72 -6.34
C THR A 53 8.06 -5.31 -7.66
N PRO A 54 9.23 -4.65 -7.65
CA PRO A 54 9.93 -4.35 -8.91
C PRO A 54 10.25 -5.63 -9.68
N GLN A 55 10.21 -5.57 -11.02
CA GLN A 55 10.40 -6.73 -11.90
C GLN A 55 11.61 -7.61 -11.53
N LYS A 56 12.76 -6.97 -11.28
CA LYS A 56 14.01 -7.65 -10.91
C LYS A 56 13.92 -8.45 -9.60
N TRP A 57 12.93 -8.19 -8.76
CA TRP A 57 12.72 -8.85 -7.46
C TRP A 57 11.56 -9.84 -7.45
N ILE A 58 10.83 -10.04 -8.56
CA ILE A 58 9.69 -10.98 -8.59
C ILE A 58 10.14 -12.41 -8.23
N SER A 59 11.22 -12.91 -8.86
CA SER A 59 11.72 -14.26 -8.57
C SER A 59 12.12 -14.39 -7.10
N HIS A 60 12.86 -13.40 -6.59
CA HIS A 60 13.31 -13.38 -5.21
C HIS A 60 12.15 -13.35 -4.20
N THR A 61 11.11 -12.57 -4.47
CA THR A 61 9.88 -12.55 -3.66
C THR A 61 9.22 -13.92 -3.61
N LYS A 62 9.08 -14.60 -4.76
CA LYS A 62 8.51 -15.96 -4.81
C LYS A 62 9.37 -16.96 -4.04
N ASP A 63 10.70 -16.88 -4.16
CA ASP A 63 11.63 -17.76 -3.44
C ASP A 63 11.54 -17.55 -1.92
N ILE A 64 11.41 -16.30 -1.46
CA ILE A 64 11.22 -15.97 -0.05
C ILE A 64 9.89 -16.54 0.48
N LEU A 65 8.78 -16.36 -0.25
CA LEU A 65 7.48 -16.91 0.16
C LEU A 65 7.57 -18.44 0.32
N LYS A 66 8.17 -19.12 -0.67
CA LYS A 66 8.39 -20.57 -0.63
C LYS A 66 9.28 -21.01 0.54
N LYS A 67 10.38 -20.29 0.79
CA LYS A 67 11.30 -20.55 1.91
C LYS A 67 10.59 -20.48 3.27
N HIS A 68 9.58 -19.62 3.39
CA HIS A 68 8.79 -19.45 4.61
C HIS A 68 7.47 -20.26 4.59
N HIS A 69 7.34 -21.24 3.70
CA HIS A 69 6.18 -22.14 3.60
C HIS A 69 4.85 -21.40 3.36
N ILE A 70 4.90 -20.30 2.62
CA ILE A 70 3.71 -19.56 2.19
C ILE A 70 3.35 -20.04 0.78
N ASP A 71 2.31 -20.87 0.71
CA ASP A 71 1.76 -21.45 -0.52
C ASP A 71 0.22 -21.39 -0.45
N ASP A 72 -0.30 -20.15 -0.43
CA ASP A 72 -1.74 -19.86 -0.41
C ASP A 72 -2.17 -19.40 -1.80
N GLU A 73 -3.20 -20.03 -2.35
CA GLU A 73 -3.71 -19.80 -3.70
C GLU A 73 -4.19 -18.36 -3.94
N ARG A 74 -4.51 -17.63 -2.87
CA ARG A 74 -4.92 -16.22 -2.95
C ARG A 74 -3.76 -15.30 -3.31
N ILE A 75 -2.50 -15.73 -3.16
CA ILE A 75 -1.34 -14.88 -3.36
C ILE A 75 -0.95 -14.77 -4.83
N LYS A 76 -0.81 -13.53 -5.31
CA LYS A 76 -0.31 -13.22 -6.65
C LYS A 76 0.87 -12.25 -6.55
N VAL A 77 2.04 -12.67 -7.00
CA VAL A 77 3.23 -11.79 -7.07
C VAL A 77 3.29 -11.17 -8.47
N ILE A 78 3.22 -9.84 -8.53
CA ILE A 78 3.18 -9.09 -9.79
C ILE A 78 4.25 -7.99 -9.85
N GLU A 79 4.44 -7.44 -11.04
CA GLU A 79 5.28 -6.26 -11.25
C GLU A 79 4.57 -5.01 -10.72
N GLY A 80 5.26 -4.26 -9.85
CA GLY A 80 4.82 -2.94 -9.42
C GLY A 80 5.03 -1.84 -10.48
N GLY A 81 4.54 -0.64 -10.20
CA GLY A 81 4.77 0.54 -11.03
C GLY A 81 6.03 1.30 -10.64
N SER A 82 6.30 2.39 -11.35
CA SER A 82 7.38 3.34 -11.03
C SER A 82 7.11 4.12 -9.72
N ASP A 83 5.84 4.30 -9.39
CA ASP A 83 5.38 4.91 -8.14
C ASP A 83 4.27 4.09 -7.46
N ARG A 84 3.78 4.60 -6.33
CA ARG A 84 2.75 3.95 -5.52
C ARG A 84 1.42 3.83 -6.26
N ASN A 85 0.99 4.88 -6.95
CA ASN A 85 -0.31 4.90 -7.62
C ASN A 85 -0.29 4.00 -8.86
N GLU A 86 0.78 4.04 -9.64
CA GLU A 86 0.97 3.13 -10.77
C GLU A 86 1.01 1.67 -10.32
N THR A 87 1.64 1.38 -9.18
CA THR A 87 1.62 0.04 -8.58
C THR A 87 0.20 -0.45 -8.31
N ILE A 88 -0.65 0.41 -7.74
CA ILE A 88 -2.05 0.07 -7.44
C ILE A 88 -2.85 -0.11 -8.74
N MET A 89 -2.63 0.76 -9.72
CA MET A 89 -3.26 0.63 -11.05
C MET A 89 -2.83 -0.65 -11.77
N ASN A 90 -1.60 -1.13 -11.59
CA ASN A 90 -1.14 -2.42 -12.14
C ASN A 90 -1.81 -3.62 -11.45
N ILE A 91 -2.06 -3.54 -10.14
CA ILE A 91 -2.89 -4.56 -9.45
C ILE A 91 -4.29 -4.59 -10.06
N ILE A 92 -4.92 -3.42 -10.19
CA ILE A 92 -6.27 -3.29 -10.76
C ILE A 92 -6.33 -3.84 -12.19
N LYS A 93 -5.36 -3.49 -13.05
CA LYS A 93 -5.27 -4.03 -14.43
C LYS A 93 -5.13 -5.56 -14.45
N THR A 94 -4.41 -6.13 -13.47
CA THR A 94 -4.25 -7.58 -13.35
C THR A 94 -5.58 -8.23 -12.98
N ILE A 95 -6.34 -7.62 -12.06
CA ILE A 95 -7.71 -8.05 -11.72
C ILE A 95 -8.60 -8.01 -12.97
N GLU A 96 -8.57 -6.91 -13.74
CA GLU A 96 -9.37 -6.74 -14.96
C GLU A 96 -9.05 -7.74 -16.07
N ALA A 97 -7.79 -8.17 -16.17
CA ALA A 97 -7.37 -9.16 -17.15
C ALA A 97 -7.95 -10.56 -16.87
N GLU A 98 -8.32 -10.83 -15.62
CA GLU A 98 -8.87 -12.13 -15.20
C GLU A 98 -10.39 -12.11 -15.02
N LYS A 99 -10.97 -10.96 -14.63
CA LYS A 99 -12.40 -10.82 -14.32
C LYS A 99 -12.87 -9.38 -14.42
N SER A 100 -14.18 -9.22 -14.65
CA SER A 100 -14.83 -7.91 -14.62
C SER A 100 -14.90 -7.36 -13.20
N ILE A 101 -14.56 -6.07 -13.03
CA ILE A 101 -14.72 -5.34 -11.77
C ILE A 101 -16.19 -4.92 -11.60
N THR A 102 -16.76 -5.14 -10.41
CA THR A 102 -18.09 -4.65 -10.03
C THR A 102 -18.02 -3.45 -9.09
N ASP A 103 -19.15 -2.79 -8.87
CA ASP A 103 -19.22 -1.62 -7.97
C ASP A 103 -19.02 -1.96 -6.49
N GLU A 104 -19.01 -3.25 -6.14
CA GLU A 104 -18.75 -3.76 -4.80
C GLU A 104 -17.30 -4.20 -4.59
N ASP A 105 -16.46 -4.14 -5.63
CA ASP A 105 -15.06 -4.52 -5.55
C ASP A 105 -14.22 -3.45 -4.86
N VAL A 106 -13.49 -3.88 -3.82
CA VAL A 106 -12.67 -3.01 -2.98
C VAL A 106 -11.25 -3.55 -2.88
N ILE A 107 -10.27 -2.65 -2.78
CA ILE A 107 -8.86 -2.98 -2.58
C ILE A 107 -8.34 -2.34 -1.29
N VAL A 108 -7.68 -3.13 -0.45
CA VAL A 108 -6.98 -2.69 0.76
C VAL A 108 -5.48 -2.70 0.47
N THR A 109 -4.87 -1.53 0.37
CA THR A 109 -3.45 -1.38 0.04
C THR A 109 -2.60 -1.14 1.30
N HIS A 110 -1.43 -1.75 1.39
CA HIS A 110 -0.54 -1.61 2.55
C HIS A 110 0.94 -1.66 2.18
N ASP A 111 1.75 -0.84 2.85
CA ASP A 111 3.19 -0.85 2.63
C ASP A 111 3.83 -2.13 3.20
N ALA A 112 4.62 -2.85 2.40
CA ALA A 112 5.28 -4.09 2.82
C ALA A 112 6.19 -3.93 4.06
N VAL A 113 6.71 -2.71 4.28
CA VAL A 113 7.68 -2.39 5.35
C VAL A 113 7.03 -1.93 6.67
N ARG A 114 5.72 -2.17 6.84
CA ARG A 114 4.97 -1.85 8.06
C ARG A 114 4.40 -3.12 8.71
N PRO A 115 5.26 -3.97 9.31
CA PRO A 115 4.87 -5.31 9.76
C PRO A 115 4.01 -5.32 11.04
N PHE A 116 3.99 -4.24 11.81
CA PHE A 116 3.26 -4.15 13.09
C PHE A 116 1.78 -3.80 12.91
N LEU A 117 1.17 -4.30 11.84
CA LEU A 117 -0.24 -4.16 11.56
C LEU A 117 -1.05 -5.13 12.42
N THR A 118 -2.16 -4.65 13.01
CA THR A 118 -3.07 -5.49 13.79
C THR A 118 -4.25 -5.94 12.93
N HIS A 119 -4.80 -7.12 13.25
CA HIS A 119 -5.99 -7.63 12.55
C HIS A 119 -7.19 -6.69 12.69
N ARG A 120 -7.33 -6.00 13.84
CA ARG A 120 -8.35 -4.97 14.05
C ARG A 120 -8.29 -3.87 12.99
N ILE A 121 -7.10 -3.33 12.71
CA ILE A 121 -6.92 -2.25 11.72
C ILE A 121 -7.30 -2.72 10.31
N ILE A 122 -6.93 -3.96 9.94
CA ILE A 122 -7.31 -4.55 8.64
C ILE A 122 -8.82 -4.66 8.53
N LYS A 123 -9.46 -5.18 9.58
CA LYS A 123 -10.92 -5.36 9.63
C LYS A 123 -11.66 -4.03 9.55
N GLU A 124 -11.25 -3.03 10.32
CA GLU A 124 -11.84 -1.69 10.29
C GLU A 124 -11.68 -1.02 8.91
N ASN A 125 -10.56 -1.27 8.21
CA ASN A 125 -10.37 -0.81 6.83
C ASN A 125 -11.36 -1.45 5.86
N ILE A 126 -11.57 -2.77 5.96
CA ILE A 126 -12.52 -3.51 5.13
C ILE A 126 -13.95 -3.04 5.40
N GLU A 127 -14.36 -2.99 6.67
CA GLU A 127 -15.71 -2.54 7.04
C GLU A 127 -15.94 -1.08 6.64
N GLY A 128 -14.93 -0.23 6.81
CA GLY A 128 -15.00 1.17 6.43
C GLY A 128 -15.11 1.35 4.92
N VAL A 129 -14.30 0.66 4.10
CA VAL A 129 -14.35 0.84 2.64
C VAL A 129 -15.66 0.34 2.05
N LEU A 130 -16.22 -0.74 2.60
CA LEU A 130 -17.54 -1.24 2.18
C LEU A 130 -18.66 -0.25 2.50
N LYS A 131 -18.48 0.62 3.50
CA LYS A 131 -19.47 1.62 3.92
C LYS A 131 -19.29 2.98 3.23
N TYR A 132 -18.04 3.41 3.04
CA TYR A 132 -17.70 4.79 2.65
C TYR A 132 -17.07 4.90 1.27
N GLY A 133 -16.67 3.78 0.65
CA GLY A 133 -16.00 3.75 -0.65
C GLY A 133 -14.51 4.14 -0.62
N ALA A 134 -14.06 4.94 0.34
CA ALA A 134 -12.64 5.24 0.54
C ALA A 134 -12.33 5.44 2.03
N VAL A 135 -11.21 4.88 2.50
CA VAL A 135 -10.76 4.93 3.89
C VAL A 135 -9.25 5.06 3.97
N ASP A 136 -8.78 6.01 4.78
CA ASP A 136 -7.37 6.14 5.14
C ASP A 136 -7.16 5.82 6.63
N THR A 137 -6.06 5.14 6.93
CA THR A 137 -5.62 4.91 8.32
C THR A 137 -4.74 6.08 8.73
N VAL A 138 -5.04 6.73 9.85
CA VAL A 138 -4.28 7.91 10.29
C VAL A 138 -3.94 7.85 11.78
N ILE A 139 -2.92 8.60 12.19
CA ILE A 139 -2.63 8.92 13.59
C ILE A 139 -2.56 10.45 13.76
N PRO A 140 -2.89 11.01 14.94
CA PRO A 140 -2.75 12.43 15.18
C PRO A 140 -1.32 12.91 14.98
N ALA A 141 -1.13 14.10 14.40
CA ALA A 141 0.19 14.70 14.27
C ALA A 141 0.75 15.10 15.65
N THR A 142 1.96 14.62 15.97
CA THR A 142 2.68 14.97 17.21
C THR A 142 3.61 16.15 17.02
N ASP A 143 4.29 16.18 15.87
CA ASP A 143 5.28 17.18 15.53
C ASP A 143 4.61 18.51 15.14
N THR A 144 5.32 19.62 15.35
CA THR A 144 4.90 20.92 14.84
C THR A 144 5.09 20.95 13.33
N ILE A 145 4.00 21.08 12.58
CA ILE A 145 4.02 21.21 11.13
C ILE A 145 4.16 22.69 10.76
N ILE A 146 5.07 22.98 9.85
CA ILE A 146 5.31 24.32 9.30
C ILE A 146 5.13 24.24 7.79
N THR A 147 4.43 25.21 7.20
CA THR A 147 4.45 25.41 5.75
C THR A 147 5.48 26.48 5.39
N SER A 148 6.16 26.29 4.27
CA SER A 148 7.11 27.25 3.70
C SER A 148 6.96 27.22 2.18
N ASN A 149 6.91 28.38 1.56
CA ASN A 149 6.79 28.50 0.10
C ASN A 149 8.19 28.55 -0.58
N ASP A 150 9.21 28.97 0.16
CA ASP A 150 10.59 29.17 -0.32
C ASP A 150 11.58 28.12 0.22
N GLY A 151 11.20 27.37 1.26
CA GLY A 151 12.06 26.41 1.95
C GLY A 151 12.94 27.02 3.04
N ASP A 152 12.96 28.35 3.16
CA ASP A 152 13.86 29.11 4.05
C ASP A 152 13.09 29.86 5.16
N SER A 153 11.87 30.32 4.88
CA SER A 153 11.05 31.12 5.79
C SER A 153 9.74 30.42 6.17
N ILE A 154 9.30 30.62 7.41
CA ILE A 154 7.98 30.15 7.88
C ILE A 154 6.88 30.94 7.18
N ASN A 155 5.98 30.26 6.47
CA ASN A 155 4.77 30.85 5.91
C ASN A 155 3.62 30.77 6.92
N THR A 156 3.24 29.56 7.35
CA THR A 156 2.20 29.36 8.38
C THR A 156 2.49 28.14 9.26
N ILE A 157 1.87 28.13 10.45
CA ILE A 157 1.84 26.98 11.37
C ILE A 157 0.38 26.53 11.48
N PRO A 158 -0.02 25.44 10.80
CA PRO A 158 -1.41 24.96 10.83
C PRO A 158 -1.85 24.49 12.23
N ILE A 159 -3.16 24.44 12.47
CA ILE A 159 -3.74 23.98 13.74
C ILE A 159 -3.49 22.47 13.89
N ARG A 160 -2.53 22.08 14.74
CA ARG A 160 -2.09 20.68 14.90
C ARG A 160 -3.23 19.70 15.22
N ASN A 161 -4.26 20.12 15.96
CA ASN A 161 -5.39 19.26 16.32
C ASN A 161 -6.27 18.85 15.12
N GLU A 162 -6.14 19.55 13.98
CA GLU A 162 -6.80 19.20 12.72
C GLU A 162 -5.88 18.38 11.80
N MET A 163 -4.65 18.09 12.24
CA MET A 163 -3.61 17.48 11.42
C MET A 163 -3.39 16.02 11.80
N TYR A 164 -3.25 15.19 10.78
CA TYR A 164 -3.05 13.76 10.92
C TYR A 164 -1.91 13.27 10.02
N GLN A 165 -1.17 12.28 10.50
CA GLN A 165 -0.16 11.57 9.72
C GLN A 165 -0.79 10.33 9.12
N GLY A 166 -0.97 10.33 7.81
CA GLY A 166 -1.45 9.18 7.07
C GLY A 166 -0.55 7.95 7.28
N GLN A 167 -1.16 6.78 7.37
CA GLN A 167 -0.52 5.48 7.51
C GLN A 167 -1.00 4.57 6.39
N THR A 168 -0.79 3.26 6.54
CA THR A 168 -1.46 2.23 5.75
C THR A 168 -1.95 1.15 6.74
N PRO A 169 -3.06 0.45 6.46
CA PRO A 169 -3.70 0.31 5.15
C PRO A 169 -4.48 1.54 4.67
N GLN A 170 -4.64 1.64 3.36
CA GLN A 170 -5.54 2.57 2.69
C GLN A 170 -6.43 1.79 1.75
N SER A 171 -7.73 2.01 1.84
CA SER A 171 -8.73 1.13 1.23
C SER A 171 -9.67 1.90 0.34
N PHE A 172 -9.93 1.36 -0.85
CA PHE A 172 -10.72 2.04 -1.87
C PHE A 172 -11.65 1.09 -2.59
N ASN A 173 -12.85 1.56 -2.92
CA ASN A 173 -13.62 1.02 -4.02
C ASN A 173 -12.82 1.19 -5.31
N ILE A 174 -12.73 0.12 -6.09
CA ILE A 174 -11.83 0.10 -7.25
C ILE A 174 -12.31 1.08 -8.33
N ASN A 175 -13.61 1.11 -8.63
CA ASN A 175 -14.15 2.03 -9.64
C ASN A 175 -13.98 3.49 -9.23
N LEU A 176 -14.24 3.81 -7.94
CA LEU A 176 -13.99 5.14 -7.39
C LEU A 176 -12.53 5.56 -7.57
N LEU A 177 -11.59 4.73 -7.13
CA LEU A 177 -10.16 5.03 -7.25
C LEU A 177 -9.71 5.22 -8.70
N LYS A 178 -10.17 4.36 -9.61
CA LYS A 178 -9.83 4.46 -11.04
C LYS A 178 -10.33 5.75 -11.65
N ASN A 179 -11.58 6.11 -11.39
CA ASN A 179 -12.18 7.33 -11.92
C ASN A 179 -11.44 8.56 -11.39
N SER A 180 -11.26 8.64 -10.08
CA SER A 180 -10.48 9.71 -9.44
C SER A 180 -9.06 9.80 -9.99
N TYR A 181 -8.37 8.67 -10.18
CA TYR A 181 -7.03 8.67 -10.76
C TYR A 181 -7.02 9.13 -12.23
N ASN A 182 -8.00 8.72 -13.04
CA ASN A 182 -8.06 9.09 -14.45
C ASN A 182 -8.39 10.56 -14.67
N ASP A 183 -9.19 11.16 -13.79
CA ASP A 183 -9.59 12.57 -13.84
C ASP A 183 -8.44 13.55 -13.49
N LEU A 184 -7.37 13.05 -12.85
CA LEU A 184 -6.19 13.87 -12.53
C LEU A 184 -5.41 14.24 -13.78
N SER A 185 -4.91 15.48 -13.80
CA SER A 185 -3.95 15.90 -14.81
C SER A 185 -2.63 15.14 -14.68
N SER A 186 -1.84 15.10 -15.76
CA SER A 186 -0.50 14.49 -15.74
C SER A 186 0.45 15.15 -14.71
N GLU A 187 0.19 16.39 -14.34
CA GLU A 187 0.98 17.13 -13.35
C GLU A 187 0.54 16.77 -11.93
N ASP A 188 -0.76 16.67 -11.67
CA ASP A 188 -1.30 16.22 -10.38
C ASP A 188 -0.86 14.80 -10.06
N LYS A 189 -0.86 13.90 -11.06
CA LYS A 189 -0.36 12.52 -10.90
C LYS A 189 1.08 12.46 -10.41
N LYS A 190 1.93 13.42 -10.80
CA LYS A 190 3.34 13.49 -10.35
C LYS A 190 3.51 14.06 -8.95
N ASN A 191 2.61 14.95 -8.53
CA ASN A 191 2.71 15.66 -7.25
C ASN A 191 2.05 14.91 -6.09
N ILE A 192 1.26 13.89 -6.38
CA ILE A 192 0.48 13.14 -5.40
C ILE A 192 1.26 11.91 -4.92
N ASN A 193 1.75 11.99 -3.69
CA ASN A 193 2.54 10.93 -3.06
C ASN A 193 1.69 9.83 -2.35
N ARG A 194 0.36 9.96 -2.33
CA ARG A 194 -0.60 9.01 -1.71
C ARG A 194 -1.89 8.90 -2.52
N CYS A 195 -2.69 7.85 -2.36
CA CYS A 195 -3.94 7.69 -3.09
C CYS A 195 -4.90 8.87 -2.85
N VAL A 196 -5.56 9.29 -3.93
CA VAL A 196 -6.56 10.36 -4.02
C VAL A 196 -7.93 9.83 -3.64
#